data_AF-A0A822CDI2-F1
#
_entry.id   AF-A0A822CDI2-F1
#
_cell.length_a   1.000
_cell.length_b   1.000
_cell.length_c   1.000
_cell.angle_alpha   90.00
_cell.angle_beta   90.00
_cell.angle_gamma   90.00
#
_symmetry.space_group_name_H-M   'P 1'
#
loop_
_entity.id
_entity.type
_entity.pdbx_description
1 polymer ?
#
loop_
_entity_poly.entity_id
_entity_poly.type
_entity_poly.pdbx_seq_one_letter_code
_entity_poly.pdbx_strand_id
1 'polypeptide(L)'
;MLGSIFRLKNVDRSNDGQVWIIRMILCSDNEHELKHVLMDMKQKLESGETNLRTLGKLLSEMNKSDLAEKYFIRFTEQLSLNDSLLDDLYEDLGKVAAQAGNFDKGMEWRKKAFVVKKQRLLAGKQPFYSVY
;
A
#
# COMPACT_ATOMS: atom_id res chain seq x y z
N MET A 1 -16.57 -11.68 2.47
CA MET A 1 -16.20 -10.55 3.34
C MET A 1 -14.77 -10.18 3.05
N LEU A 2 -14.53 -9.02 2.41
CA LEU A 2 -13.20 -8.45 2.26
C LEU A 2 -12.86 -7.70 3.56
N GLY A 3 -11.68 -7.94 4.14
CA GLY A 3 -11.22 -7.23 5.36
C GLY A 3 -11.30 -8.01 6.68
N SER A 4 -10.90 -9.28 6.71
CA SER A 4 -10.73 -10.02 7.98
C SER A 4 -9.31 -9.85 8.52
N ILE A 5 -9.19 -9.36 9.77
CA ILE A 5 -7.91 -9.30 10.48
C ILE A 5 -7.76 -10.54 11.34
N PHE A 6 -6.57 -11.13 11.28
CA PHE A 6 -6.21 -12.28 12.10
C PHE A 6 -5.00 -11.95 12.98
N ARG A 7 -5.07 -12.34 14.26
CA ARG A 7 -3.91 -12.34 15.14
C ARG A 7 -3.15 -13.65 14.94
N LEU A 8 -1.87 -13.55 14.62
CA LEU A 8 -0.97 -14.69 14.51
C LEU A 8 -0.74 -15.27 15.91
N LYS A 9 -1.07 -16.55 16.11
CA LYS A 9 -0.88 -17.25 17.38
C LYS A 9 0.40 -18.07 17.38
N ASN A 10 0.65 -18.81 16.31
CA ASN A 10 1.87 -19.62 16.18
C ASN A 10 2.21 -19.92 14.73
N VAL A 11 3.49 -20.17 14.47
CA VAL A 11 4.01 -20.65 13.19
C VAL A 11 4.90 -21.85 13.48
N ASP A 12 4.35 -23.03 13.22
CA ASP A 12 5.04 -24.30 13.45
C ASP A 12 5.27 -25.01 12.12
N ARG A 13 6.17 -26.00 12.12
CA ARG A 13 6.31 -26.95 11.03
C ARG A 13 5.55 -28.22 11.37
N SER A 14 4.98 -28.90 10.38
CA SER A 14 4.39 -30.23 10.57
C SER A 14 5.44 -31.21 11.10
N ASN A 15 5.00 -32.27 11.77
CA ASN A 15 5.92 -33.23 12.40
C ASN A 15 6.86 -33.92 11.39
N ASP A 16 6.45 -34.00 10.12
CA ASP A 16 7.26 -34.50 9.00
C ASP A 16 8.15 -33.43 8.36
N GLY A 17 8.08 -32.17 8.82
CA GLY A 17 8.85 -31.04 8.32
C GLY A 17 8.43 -30.55 6.93
N GLN A 18 7.38 -31.11 6.32
CA GLN A 18 7.06 -30.81 4.92
C GLN A 18 6.22 -29.54 4.75
N VAL A 19 5.47 -29.14 5.78
CA VAL A 19 4.50 -28.05 5.67
C VAL A 19 4.65 -27.06 6.82
N TRP A 20 4.44 -25.76 6.53
CA TRP A 20 4.31 -24.73 7.56
C TRP A 20 2.85 -24.59 7.96
N ILE A 21 2.57 -24.66 9.25
CA ILE A 21 1.24 -24.52 9.85
C ILE A 21 1.19 -23.19 10.58
N ILE A 22 0.41 -22.26 10.05
CA ILE A 22 0.19 -20.94 10.66
C ILE A 22 -1.15 -20.99 11.41
N ARG A 23 -1.09 -20.93 12.74
CA ARG A 23 -2.29 -20.85 13.58
C ARG A 23 -2.65 -19.40 13.82
N MET A 24 -3.89 -19.06 13.49
CA MET A 24 -4.39 -17.70 13.55
C MET A 24 -5.72 -17.65 14.30
N ILE A 25 -5.99 -16.54 14.97
CA ILE A 25 -7.28 -16.24 15.60
C ILE A 25 -7.93 -15.11 14.82
N LEU A 26 -9.19 -15.31 14.40
CA LEU A 26 -9.98 -14.23 13.80
C LEU A 26 -10.25 -13.18 14.88
N CYS A 27 -9.76 -11.95 14.67
CA CYS A 27 -10.06 -10.84 15.57
C CYS A 27 -11.53 -10.46 15.39
N SER A 28 -12.32 -10.58 16.46
CA SER A 28 -13.72 -10.16 16.43
C SER A 28 -13.84 -8.63 16.55
N ASP A 29 -14.93 -8.06 16.01
CA ASP A 29 -15.27 -6.63 16.15
C ASP A 29 -15.44 -6.17 17.63
N ASN A 30 -15.42 -7.10 18.59
CA ASN A 30 -15.55 -6.84 20.01
C ASN A 30 -14.21 -6.68 20.75
N GLU A 31 -13.07 -6.98 20.10
CA GLU A 31 -11.75 -6.66 20.67
C GLU A 31 -11.54 -5.14 20.61
N HIS A 32 -11.66 -4.47 21.76
CA HIS A 32 -11.76 -3.02 21.86
C HIS A 32 -10.58 -2.27 21.24
N GLU A 33 -9.37 -2.84 21.29
CA GLU A 33 -8.17 -2.21 20.74
C GLU A 33 -8.14 -2.21 19.20
N LEU A 34 -8.66 -3.26 18.56
CA LEU A 34 -8.68 -3.37 17.10
C LEU A 34 -9.98 -2.85 16.48
N LYS A 35 -11.03 -2.66 17.27
CA LYS A 35 -12.34 -2.20 16.78
C LYS A 35 -12.24 -0.86 16.04
N HIS A 36 -11.49 0.11 16.57
CA HIS A 36 -11.29 1.39 15.89
C HIS A 36 -10.53 1.23 14.57
N VAL A 37 -9.46 0.44 14.56
CA VAL A 37 -8.67 0.16 13.35
C VAL A 37 -9.52 -0.57 12.30
N LEU A 38 -10.32 -1.55 12.73
CA LEU A 38 -11.24 -2.31 11.89
C LEU A 38 -12.36 -1.45 11.30
N MET A 39 -12.89 -0.52 12.10
CA MET A 39 -13.96 0.39 11.68
C MET A 39 -13.42 1.46 10.72
N ASP A 40 -12.27 2.05 11.01
CA ASP A 40 -11.57 2.97 10.11
C ASP A 40 -11.18 2.29 8.79
N MET A 41 -10.69 1.04 8.87
CA MET A 41 -10.44 0.23 7.69
C MET A 41 -11.75 0.03 6.93
N LYS A 42 -12.81 -0.51 7.54
CA LYS A 42 -14.10 -0.78 6.87
C LYS A 42 -14.68 0.48 6.20
N GLN A 43 -14.67 1.62 6.89
CA GLN A 43 -15.16 2.90 6.34
C GLN A 43 -14.33 3.39 5.14
N LYS A 44 -13.01 3.21 5.16
CA LYS A 44 -12.13 3.54 4.01
C LYS A 44 -12.16 2.48 2.90
N LEU A 45 -12.60 1.26 3.23
CA LEU A 45 -12.67 0.10 2.34
C LEU A 45 -13.98 0.03 1.56
N GLU A 46 -15.04 0.74 1.96
CA GLU A 46 -16.31 0.79 1.21
C GLU A 46 -16.15 1.27 -0.24
N SER A 47 -14.99 1.85 -0.62
CA SER A 47 -14.70 2.34 -1.97
C SER A 47 -13.59 1.61 -2.76
N GLY A 48 -13.00 0.48 -2.30
CA GLY A 48 -11.94 -0.14 -3.12
C GLY A 48 -11.24 -1.41 -2.61
N GLU A 49 -10.49 -2.04 -3.52
CA GLU A 49 -9.69 -3.24 -3.30
C GLU A 49 -8.70 -3.10 -2.14
N THR A 50 -8.63 -4.12 -1.28
CA THR A 50 -7.66 -4.20 -0.19
C THR A 50 -6.26 -4.45 -0.77
N ASN A 51 -5.47 -3.39 -0.92
CA ASN A 51 -4.09 -3.48 -1.36
C ASN A 51 -3.12 -2.81 -0.38
N LEU A 52 -1.82 -3.01 -0.59
CA LEU A 52 -0.76 -2.48 0.27
C LEU A 52 -0.80 -0.95 0.40
N ARG A 53 -1.37 -0.23 -0.58
CA ARG A 53 -1.54 1.22 -0.53
C ARG A 53 -2.54 1.62 0.57
N THR A 54 -3.67 0.93 0.68
CA THR A 54 -4.67 1.19 1.72
C THR A 54 -4.08 0.98 3.12
N LEU A 55 -3.27 -0.08 3.30
CA LEU A 55 -2.53 -0.32 4.54
C LEU A 55 -1.51 0.79 4.83
N GLY A 56 -0.73 1.20 3.83
CA GLY A 56 0.24 2.29 3.97
C GLY A 56 -0.41 3.61 4.40
N LYS A 57 -1.57 3.96 3.82
CA LYS A 57 -2.34 5.16 4.18
C LYS A 57 -2.81 5.11 5.64
N LEU A 58 -3.36 3.98 6.07
CA LEU A 58 -3.79 3.81 7.45
C LEU A 58 -2.61 3.96 8.44
N LEU A 59 -1.46 3.37 8.13
CA LEU A 59 -0.27 3.49 8.97
C LEU A 59 0.22 4.94 9.06
N SER A 60 0.17 5.69 7.97
CA SER A 60 0.48 7.12 7.92
C SER A 60 -0.45 7.93 8.82
N GLU A 61 -1.76 7.66 8.77
CA GLU A 61 -2.74 8.32 9.63
C GLU A 61 -2.57 7.98 11.12
N MET A 62 -2.03 6.79 11.43
CA MET A 62 -1.64 6.41 12.79
C MET A 62 -0.29 7.02 13.24
N ASN A 63 0.29 7.96 12.49
CA ASN A 63 1.64 8.51 12.68
C ASN A 63 2.76 7.46 12.67
N LYS A 64 2.54 6.30 12.05
CA LYS A 64 3.54 5.24 11.87
C LYS A 64 4.24 5.39 10.52
N SER A 65 4.87 6.54 10.30
CA SER A 65 5.46 6.93 9.02
C SER A 65 6.48 5.94 8.47
N ASP A 66 7.36 5.37 9.32
CA ASP A 66 8.37 4.39 8.88
C ASP A 66 7.74 3.12 8.31
N LEU A 67 6.67 2.64 8.95
CA LEU A 67 5.93 1.46 8.49
C LEU A 67 5.14 1.78 7.23
N ALA A 68 4.48 2.95 7.18
CA ALA A 68 3.76 3.40 5.99
C ALA A 68 4.69 3.45 4.77
N GLU A 69 5.86 4.05 4.91
CA GLU A 69 6.87 4.13 3.87
C GLU A 69 7.29 2.74 3.38
N LYS A 70 7.60 1.82 4.30
CA LYS A 70 8.00 0.44 3.97
C LYS A 70 6.95 -0.27 3.12
N TYR A 71 5.68 -0.13 3.44
CA TYR A 71 4.60 -0.79 2.68
C TYR A 71 4.36 -0.12 1.33
N PHE A 72 4.49 1.20 1.23
CA PHE A 72 4.40 1.87 -0.07
C PHE A 72 5.56 1.48 -1.00
N ILE A 73 6.81 1.44 -0.51
CA ILE A 73 7.96 0.98 -1.30
C ILE A 73 7.74 -0.46 -1.77
N ARG A 74 7.39 -1.37 -0.86
CA ARG A 74 7.09 -2.76 -1.23
C ARG A 74 5.99 -2.85 -2.30
N PHE A 75 4.99 -1.98 -2.24
CA PHE A 75 3.94 -1.99 -3.25
C PHE A 75 4.46 -1.47 -4.60
N THR A 76 5.33 -0.45 -4.64
CA THR A 76 5.96 -0.01 -5.89
C THR A 76 6.76 -1.13 -6.58
N GLU A 77 7.40 -2.01 -5.82
CA GLU A 77 8.16 -3.16 -6.35
C GLU A 77 7.27 -4.25 -6.97
N GLN A 78 5.98 -4.28 -6.61
CA GLN A 78 5.01 -5.24 -7.14
C GLN A 78 4.27 -4.72 -8.38
N LEU A 79 4.34 -3.42 -8.66
CA LEU A 79 3.66 -2.80 -9.79
C LEU A 79 4.54 -2.80 -11.04
N SER A 80 3.91 -2.88 -12.20
CA SER A 80 4.62 -2.64 -13.46
C SER A 80 4.96 -1.15 -13.60
N LEU A 81 6.03 -0.82 -14.34
CA LEU A 81 6.44 0.57 -14.57
C LEU A 81 5.35 1.45 -15.23
N ASN A 82 4.37 0.83 -15.91
CA ASN A 82 3.27 1.52 -16.59
C ASN A 82 1.97 1.52 -15.77
N ASP A 83 1.98 0.95 -14.57
CA ASP A 83 0.78 0.87 -13.73
C ASP A 83 0.25 2.26 -13.41
N SER A 84 -1.07 2.44 -13.48
CA SER A 84 -1.74 3.71 -13.22
C SER A 84 -1.63 4.16 -11.76
N LEU A 85 -1.32 3.24 -10.84
CA LEU A 85 -1.19 3.52 -9.41
C LEU A 85 0.20 4.02 -9.00
N LEU A 86 1.21 3.93 -9.88
CA LEU A 86 2.59 4.17 -9.51
C LEU A 86 2.88 5.65 -9.16
N ASP A 87 2.31 6.61 -9.89
CA ASP A 87 2.41 8.04 -9.55
C ASP A 87 1.68 8.37 -8.25
N ASP A 88 0.51 7.78 -8.06
CA ASP A 88 -0.29 7.85 -6.83
C ASP A 88 0.51 7.36 -5.59
N LEU A 89 1.28 6.27 -5.74
CA LEU A 89 2.15 5.76 -4.68
C LEU A 89 3.31 6.69 -4.37
N TYR A 90 3.93 7.28 -5.40
CA TYR A 90 5.01 8.25 -5.19
C TYR A 90 4.50 9.54 -4.53
N GLU A 91 3.28 9.98 -4.83
CA GLU A 91 2.66 11.08 -4.10
C GLU A 91 2.43 10.75 -2.62
N ASP A 92 1.94 9.53 -2.33
CA ASP A 92 1.72 9.07 -0.95
C ASP A 92 3.05 8.96 -0.17
N LEU A 93 4.11 8.44 -0.79
CA LEU A 93 5.47 8.44 -0.22
C LEU A 93 5.97 9.86 0.07
N GLY A 94 5.70 10.81 -0.83
CA GLY A 94 6.04 12.20 -0.63
C GLY A 94 5.32 12.83 0.57
N LYS A 95 4.04 12.48 0.79
CA LYS A 95 3.26 12.93 1.95
C LYS A 95 3.79 12.32 3.25
N VAL A 96 4.08 11.02 3.27
CA VAL A 96 4.64 10.34 4.45
C VAL A 96 5.99 10.92 4.85
N ALA A 97 6.88 11.16 3.88
CA ALA A 97 8.18 11.77 4.16
C ALA A 97 8.02 13.19 4.75
N ALA A 98 7.08 13.99 4.23
CA ALA A 98 6.78 15.31 4.78
C ALA A 98 6.19 15.24 6.20
N GLN A 99 5.30 14.28 6.49
CA GLN A 99 4.78 14.04 7.84
C GLN A 99 5.89 13.63 8.82
N ALA A 100 6.90 12.90 8.35
CA ALA A 100 8.09 12.55 9.13
C ALA A 100 9.11 13.70 9.25
N GLY A 101 8.81 14.89 8.72
CA GLY A 101 9.71 16.05 8.74
C GLY A 101 10.85 16.00 7.70
N ASN A 102 10.87 14.99 6.83
CA ASN A 102 11.89 14.83 5.79
C ASN A 102 11.40 15.39 4.44
N PHE A 103 11.42 16.72 4.32
CA PHE A 103 10.93 17.43 3.16
C PHE A 103 11.74 17.17 1.88
N ASP A 104 13.06 17.02 1.99
CA ASP A 104 13.93 16.75 0.85
C ASP A 104 13.56 15.42 0.18
N LYS A 105 13.45 14.36 0.98
CA LYS A 105 12.98 13.05 0.54
C LYS A 105 11.55 13.12 -0.02
N GLY A 106 10.69 13.91 0.62
CA GLY A 106 9.33 14.16 0.12
C GLY A 106 9.32 14.80 -1.27
N MET A 107 10.25 15.72 -1.53
CA MET A 107 10.39 16.37 -2.83
C MET A 107 10.94 15.41 -3.89
N GLU A 108 11.89 14.54 -3.54
CA GLU A 108 12.39 13.50 -4.45
C GLU A 108 11.27 12.56 -4.91
N TRP A 109 10.41 12.12 -3.99
CA TRP A 109 9.26 11.28 -4.33
C TRP A 109 8.29 11.99 -5.28
N ARG A 110 7.96 13.26 -5.02
CA ARG A 110 7.10 14.05 -5.92
C ARG A 110 7.72 14.25 -7.31
N LYS A 111 9.04 14.41 -7.40
CA LYS A 111 9.73 14.46 -8.70
C LYS A 111 9.57 13.14 -9.46
N LYS A 112 9.69 11.99 -8.79
CA LYS A 112 9.45 10.68 -9.41
C LYS A 112 8.01 10.52 -9.89
N ALA A 113 7.03 10.93 -9.07
CA ALA A 113 5.60 10.94 -9.47
C ALA A 113 5.38 11.73 -10.76
N PHE A 114 5.96 12.93 -10.84
CA PHE A 114 5.85 13.78 -12.03
C PHE A 114 6.48 13.15 -13.28
N VAL A 115 7.64 12.51 -13.15
CA VAL A 115 8.31 11.82 -14.27
C VAL A 115 7.44 10.69 -14.82
N VAL A 116 6.87 9.84 -13.95
CA VAL A 116 5.98 8.75 -14.37
C VAL A 116 4.73 9.28 -15.05
N LYS A 117 4.09 10.30 -14.46
CA LYS A 117 2.90 10.94 -15.05
C LYS A 117 3.20 11.53 -16.43
N LYS A 118 4.35 12.19 -16.60
CA LYS A 118 4.80 12.73 -17.89
C LYS A 118 5.03 11.62 -18.92
N GLN A 119 5.73 10.55 -18.54
CA GLN A 119 5.98 9.41 -19.44
C GLN A 119 4.67 8.76 -19.90
N ARG A 120 3.72 8.56 -19.00
CA ARG A 120 2.39 8.01 -19.31
C ARG A 120 1.62 8.90 -20.30
N LEU A 121 1.65 10.22 -20.09
CA LEU A 121 1.00 11.18 -20.99
C LEU A 121 1.63 11.18 -22.40
N LEU A 122 2.93 10.93 -22.50
CA LEU A 122 3.63 10.83 -23.79
C LEU A 122 3.34 9.50 -24.49
N ALA A 123 3.29 8.40 -23.73
CA ALA A 123 2.96 7.07 -24.25
C ALA A 123 1.50 6.99 -24.76
N GLY A 124 0.56 7.61 -24.04
CA GLY A 124 -0.85 7.72 -24.49
C GLY A 124 -1.06 8.65 -25.69
N LYS A 125 -0.03 9.39 -26.10
CA LYS A 125 -0.03 10.30 -27.26
C LYS A 125 0.67 9.72 -28.49
N GLN A 126 0.97 8.41 -28.56
CA GLN A 126 1.49 7.85 -29.81
C GLN A 126 0.50 8.12 -30.96
N PRO A 127 0.96 8.80 -32.02
CA PRO A 127 0.07 9.31 -33.05
C PRO A 127 -0.36 8.19 -34.00
N PHE A 128 -1.65 8.18 -34.32
CA PHE A 128 -2.16 7.56 -35.55
C PHE A 128 -1.51 8.26 -36.75
N TYR A 129 -0.33 7.80 -37.16
CA TYR A 129 0.17 8.01 -38.52
C TYR A 129 0.45 6.64 -39.12
N SER A 130 -0.57 6.02 -39.69
CA SER A 130 -0.35 5.09 -40.81
C SER A 130 -0.10 5.95 -42.04
N VAL A 131 1.15 5.94 -42.47
CA VAL A 131 1.62 6.52 -43.72
C VAL A 131 1.36 5.49 -44.83
N TYR A 132 0.59 5.95 -45.83
CA TYR A 132 0.25 5.37 -47.15
C TYR A 132 -0.47 4.03 -47.25
#